data_AF-A0A948YUC4-F1
#
_entry.id   AF-A0A948YUC4-F1
#
_cell.length_a   1.000
_cell.length_b   1.000
_cell.length_c   1.000
_cell.angle_alpha   90.00
_cell.angle_beta   90.00
_cell.angle_gamma   90.00
#
_symmetry.space_group_name_H-M   'P 1'
#
loop_
_entity.id
_entity.type
_entity.pdbx_description
1 polymer ?
#
loop_
_entity_poly.entity_id
_entity_poly.type
_entity_poly.pdbx_seq_one_letter_code
_entity_poly.pdbx_strand_id
1 'polypeptide(L)'
;MSKHLKRYFAPKTWKIKRKGISFITKPSPGTHKISMSMPLNVILRDVLGYANSNREVKFLLGNKDIAVDGIQRKDYRFPVGLFDV
;
A
#
# COMPACT_ATOMS: atom_id res chain seq x y z
N MET A 1 -2.34 4.83 -19.53
CA MET A 1 -1.62 4.17 -18.41
C MET A 1 -2.45 3.05 -17.81
N SER A 2 -1.87 1.88 -17.52
CA SER A 2 -2.59 0.78 -16.88
C SER A 2 -3.08 1.16 -15.47
N LYS A 3 -4.35 0.89 -15.14
CA LYS A 3 -4.95 1.12 -13.81
C LYS A 3 -4.67 -0.02 -12.83
N HIS A 4 -4.21 -1.17 -13.31
CA HIS A 4 -4.08 -2.41 -12.52
C HIS A 4 -2.62 -2.88 -12.46
N LEU A 5 -2.26 -3.50 -11.35
CA LEU A 5 -0.96 -4.14 -11.14
C LEU A 5 -1.19 -5.61 -10.78
N LYS A 6 -0.69 -6.54 -11.62
CA LYS A 6 -0.65 -7.95 -11.24
C LYS A 6 0.40 -8.13 -10.16
N ARG A 7 0.09 -8.96 -9.15
CA ARG A 7 0.97 -9.19 -8.00
C ARG A 7 2.33 -9.76 -8.39
N TYR A 8 2.37 -10.54 -9.47
CA TYR A 8 3.60 -11.09 -10.03
C TYR A 8 4.60 -10.01 -10.47
N PHE A 9 4.11 -8.88 -10.99
CA PHE A 9 4.93 -7.75 -11.44
C PHE A 9 5.24 -6.75 -10.32
N ALA A 10 4.85 -7.03 -9.07
CA ALA A 10 5.21 -6.18 -7.95
C ALA A 10 6.74 -6.11 -7.78
N PRO A 11 7.29 -4.94 -7.39
CA PRO A 11 8.70 -4.77 -7.12
C PRO A 11 9.27 -5.86 -6.21
N LYS A 12 10.51 -6.30 -6.46
CA LYS A 12 11.19 -7.31 -5.62
C LYS A 12 11.46 -6.81 -4.20
N THR A 13 11.51 -5.49 -4.02
CA THR A 13 11.67 -4.83 -2.72
C THR A 13 10.50 -5.13 -1.77
N TRP A 14 9.33 -5.51 -2.31
CA TRP A 14 8.18 -5.81 -1.49
C TRP A 14 8.27 -7.23 -0.92
N LYS A 15 8.34 -7.34 0.42
CA LYS A 15 8.36 -8.63 1.13
C LYS A 15 6.95 -9.26 1.16
N ILE A 16 6.45 -9.65 0.00
CA ILE A 16 5.10 -10.23 -0.17
C ILE A 16 5.16 -11.60 -0.88
N LYS A 17 4.22 -12.48 -0.54
CA LYS A 17 4.00 -13.72 -1.32
C LYS A 17 3.50 -13.36 -2.72
N ARG A 18 4.16 -13.81 -3.78
CA ARG A 18 3.78 -13.50 -5.18
C ARG A 18 2.67 -14.40 -5.74
N LYS A 19 2.58 -15.64 -5.24
CA LYS A 19 1.54 -16.61 -5.62
C LYS A 19 0.37 -16.52 -4.63
N GLY A 20 -0.84 -16.82 -5.10
CA GLY A 20 -2.09 -16.75 -4.33
C GLY A 20 -3.10 -15.80 -4.96
N ILE A 21 -2.85 -14.49 -4.87
CA ILE A 21 -3.76 -13.45 -5.39
C ILE A 21 -3.21 -12.90 -6.71
N SER A 22 -4.06 -12.76 -7.72
CA SER A 22 -3.68 -12.30 -9.07
C SER A 22 -3.28 -10.82 -9.11
N PHE A 23 -3.99 -9.97 -8.36
CA PHE A 23 -3.80 -8.52 -8.36
C PHE A 23 -3.32 -8.00 -7.01
N ILE A 24 -2.61 -6.88 -7.07
CA ILE A 24 -2.20 -6.10 -5.89
C ILE A 24 -2.60 -4.65 -6.09
N THR A 25 -2.70 -3.91 -4.98
CA THR A 25 -2.94 -2.48 -5.01
C THR A 25 -1.80 -1.80 -5.75
N LYS A 26 -2.13 -1.15 -6.87
CA LYS A 26 -1.22 -0.25 -7.56
C LYS A 26 -1.13 1.04 -6.75
N PRO A 27 0.08 1.53 -6.40
CA PRO A 27 0.22 2.82 -5.75
C PRO A 27 -0.27 3.95 -6.66
N SER A 28 -0.89 4.95 -6.04
CA SER A 28 -1.25 6.19 -6.71
C SER A 28 0.01 6.93 -7.18
N PRO A 29 -0.05 7.70 -8.28
CA PRO A 29 1.03 8.62 -8.60
C PRO A 29 1.22 9.59 -7.43
N GLY A 30 2.46 9.79 -7.01
CA GLY A 30 2.78 10.59 -5.83
C GLY A 30 4.28 10.87 -5.73
N THR A 31 4.73 11.26 -4.53
CA THR A 31 6.09 11.68 -4.21
C THR A 31 7.16 10.66 -4.57
N HIS A 32 6.85 9.37 -4.46
CA HIS A 32 7.83 8.29 -4.64
C HIS A 32 7.59 7.47 -5.90
N LYS A 33 8.69 7.06 -6.55
CA LYS A 33 8.68 6.11 -7.66
C LYS A 33 8.17 4.75 -7.19
N ILE A 34 7.43 4.05 -8.05
CA ILE A 34 6.84 2.73 -7.75
C ILE A 34 7.86 1.66 -7.31
N SER A 35 9.12 1.80 -7.72
CA SER A 35 10.20 0.88 -7.34
C SER A 35 10.66 1.06 -5.88
N MET A 36 10.49 2.27 -5.34
CA MET A 36 10.97 2.69 -4.02
C MET A 36 9.81 3.01 -3.06
N SER A 37 8.58 2.66 -3.41
CA SER A 37 7.40 2.90 -2.58
C SER A 37 6.54 1.67 -2.41
N MET A 38 5.78 1.65 -1.32
CA MET A 38 4.70 0.71 -1.08
C MET A 38 3.40 1.46 -0.83
N PRO A 39 2.25 0.97 -1.33
CA PRO A 39 0.96 1.53 -0.96
C PRO A 39 0.63 1.16 0.50
N LEU A 40 -0.01 2.09 1.24
CA LEU A 40 -0.47 1.87 2.61
C LEU A 40 -1.24 0.56 2.79
N ASN A 41 -2.07 0.19 1.82
CA ASN A 41 -2.82 -1.07 1.88
C ASN A 41 -1.92 -2.32 1.97
N VAL A 42 -0.79 -2.34 1.27
CA VAL A 42 0.13 -3.49 1.29
C VAL A 42 0.90 -3.52 2.61
N ILE A 43 1.26 -2.35 3.15
CA ILE A 43 1.95 -2.25 4.44
C ILE A 43 1.05 -2.79 5.56
N LEU A 44 -0.19 -2.29 5.65
CA LEU A 44 -1.12 -2.66 6.72
C LEU A 44 -1.56 -4.13 6.64
N ARG A 45 -1.77 -4.65 5.43
CA ARG A 45 -2.24 -6.02 5.22
C ARG A 45 -1.13 -7.05 5.20
N ASP A 46 -0.12 -6.88 4.34
CA ASP A 46 0.87 -7.93 4.06
C ASP A 46 2.13 -7.80 4.95
N VAL A 47 2.50 -6.60 5.39
CA VAL A 47 3.73 -6.38 6.17
C VAL A 47 3.46 -6.40 7.67
N LEU A 48 2.49 -5.62 8.13
CA LEU A 48 2.15 -5.48 9.55
C LEU A 48 1.06 -6.46 10.01
N GLY A 49 0.18 -6.88 9.11
CA GLY A 49 -0.90 -7.83 9.45
C GLY A 49 -2.01 -7.25 10.32
N TYR A 50 -2.14 -5.92 10.41
CA TYR A 50 -3.22 -5.27 11.16
C TYR A 50 -4.59 -5.41 10.51
N ALA A 51 -4.62 -5.69 9.20
CA ALA A 51 -5.85 -5.89 8.46
C ALA A 51 -5.75 -7.16 7.62
N ASN A 52 -6.79 -7.98 7.63
CA ASN A 52 -6.94 -9.16 6.78
C ASN A 52 -7.58 -8.80 5.43
N SER A 53 -8.39 -7.74 5.40
CA SER A 53 -9.15 -7.33 4.21
C SER A 53 -8.91 -5.88 3.81
N ASN A 54 -9.04 -5.60 2.50
CA ASN A 54 -9.01 -4.22 2.00
C ASN A 54 -10.15 -3.34 2.58
N ARG A 55 -11.25 -3.96 3.06
CA ARG A 55 -12.35 -3.23 3.71
C ARG A 55 -11.92 -2.69 5.07
N GLU A 56 -11.22 -3.49 5.86
CA GLU A 56 -10.67 -3.09 7.17
C GLU A 56 -9.64 -1.98 7.01
N VAL A 57 -8.75 -2.08 6.01
CA VAL A 57 -7.79 -1.00 5.71
C VAL A 57 -8.51 0.32 5.42
N LYS A 58 -9.58 0.29 4.62
CA LYS A 58 -10.36 1.50 4.34
C LYS A 58 -11.06 2.05 5.58
N PHE A 59 -11.51 1.17 6.47
CA PHE A 59 -12.12 1.56 7.74
C PHE A 59 -11.10 2.25 8.65
N LEU A 60 -9.91 1.66 8.83
CA LEU A 60 -8.81 2.24 9.62
C LEU A 60 -8.37 3.61 9.08
N LEU A 61 -8.20 3.73 7.76
CA LEU A 61 -7.87 5.01 7.13
C LEU A 61 -9.02 6.03 7.23
N GLY A 62 -10.27 5.55 7.32
CA GLY A 62 -11.45 6.38 7.54
C GLY A 62 -11.51 6.97 8.94
N ASN A 63 -11.10 6.20 9.96
CA ASN A 63 -11.03 6.61 11.36
C ASN A 63 -9.91 7.60 11.66
N LYS A 64 -8.98 7.81 10.71
CA LYS A 64 -7.83 8.72 10.81
C LYS A 64 -6.77 8.30 11.84
N ASP A 65 -6.70 7.00 12.14
CA ASP A 65 -5.72 6.43 13.07
C ASP A 65 -4.29 6.40 12.48
N ILE A 66 -4.15 6.64 11.18
CA ILE A 66 -2.89 6.49 10.44
C ILE A 66 -2.50 7.83 9.81
N ALA A 67 -1.32 8.31 10.18
CA ALA A 67 -0.68 9.47 9.59
C ALA A 67 0.59 9.05 8.84
N VAL A 68 0.93 9.80 7.80
CA VAL A 68 2.22 9.71 7.09
C VAL A 68 2.76 11.13 7.03
N ASP A 69 3.96 11.32 7.56
CA ASP A 69 4.64 12.60 7.82
C ASP A 69 3.77 13.56 8.63
N GLY A 70 3.06 13.04 9.62
CA GLY A 70 2.11 13.79 10.45
C GLY A 70 0.80 14.19 9.75
N ILE A 71 0.61 13.84 8.47
CA ILE A 71 -0.62 14.11 7.73
C ILE A 71 -1.49 12.86 7.72
N GLN A 72 -2.73 12.97 8.22
CA GLN A 72 -3.71 11.89 8.15
C GLN A 72 -4.07 11.58 6.69
N ARG A 73 -3.73 10.37 6.23
CA ARG A 73 -4.01 9.93 4.86
C ARG A 73 -5.24 9.03 4.84
N LYS A 74 -6.18 9.34 3.96
CA LYS A 74 -7.37 8.51 3.70
C LYS A 74 -7.21 7.58 2.49
N ASP A 75 -6.24 7.85 1.62
CA ASP A 75 -6.02 7.05 0.41
C ASP A 75 -5.21 5.79 0.73
N TYR A 76 -5.84 4.62 0.60
CA TYR A 76 -5.20 3.33 0.77
C TYR A 76 -4.15 3.00 -0.31
N ARG A 77 -4.14 3.76 -1.41
CA ARG A 77 -3.16 3.64 -2.50
C ARG A 77 -1.99 4.62 -2.35
N PHE A 78 -1.98 5.44 -1.31
CA PHE A 78 -0.93 6.43 -1.09
C PHE A 78 0.45 5.75 -1.05
N PRO A 79 1.41 6.17 -1.90
CA PRO A 79 2.74 5.60 -1.91
C PRO A 79 3.54 6.10 -0.71
N VAL A 80 3.87 5.20 0.22
CA VAL A 80 4.82 5.45 1.31
C VAL A 80 6.20 5.04 0.84
N GLY A 81 7.14 5.97 0.95
CA GLY A 81 8.53 5.83 0.55
C GLY A 81 9.47 5.45 1.68
N LEU A 82 10.75 5.52 1.37
CA LEU A 82 11.81 5.43 2.35
C LEU A 82 11.90 6.76 3.12
N PHE A 83 12.03 6.67 4.45
CA PHE A 83 12.10 7.79 5.40
C PHE A 83 10.78 8.52 5.71
N ASP A 84 9.65 8.06 5.20
CA ASP A 84 8.33 8.54 5.62
C ASP A 84 8.00 8.01 7.03
N VAL A 85 7.40 8.86 7.90
CA VAL A 85 7.07 8.52 9.31
C VAL A 85 5.59 8.67 9.62
#